data_AF-A0A841WQF2-F1
#
_entry.id   AF-A0A841WQF2-F1
#
_cell.length_a   1.000
_cell.length_b   1.000
_cell.length_c   1.000
_cell.angle_alpha   90.00
_cell.angle_beta   90.00
_cell.angle_gamma   90.00
#
_symmetry.space_group_name_H-M   'P 1'
#
loop_
_entity.id
_entity.type
_entity.pdbx_description
1 polymer ?
#
loop_
_entity_poly.entity_id
_entity_poly.type
_entity_poly.pdbx_seq_one_letter_code
_entity_poly.pdbx_strand_id
1 'polypeptide(L)'
;MPARDWAQLRKILRNGDSFNREVYEWFRDADGNDIRKALRDDLLIGAKDSIAIAQVKMRTFREIIQKTHLKPDIIGMPKIDVDADVSYRPEVTLYFKQNKESVPRGKTAKTARTSYRLMTQTSSSLSKTELKNLGRDIYNDFAKPTPYRFNKGKIIGWYLKPEEGLNLQIYCHSEEIGETVVRKILSHRNLTFDNDIYKFTKPNRNSDSTPGTITILGESQQKPVWRPTVFVEFDHAKINLHNDTQIRVLCDASGLHTNSLYKP
;
A
#
# COMPACT_ATOMS: atom_id res chain seq x y z
N MET A 1 -31.10 -12.85 6.05
CA MET A 1 -30.04 -13.74 6.60
C MET A 1 -30.72 -14.77 7.50
N PRO A 2 -30.48 -16.08 7.32
CA PRO A 2 -31.03 -17.12 8.19
C PRO A 2 -30.64 -16.93 9.66
N ALA A 3 -31.52 -17.27 10.60
CA ALA A 3 -31.29 -17.12 12.03
C ALA A 3 -30.07 -17.93 12.55
N ARG A 4 -29.73 -19.03 11.87
CA ARG A 4 -28.57 -19.88 12.18
C ARG A 4 -27.23 -19.20 11.89
N ASP A 5 -27.17 -18.38 10.85
CA ASP A 5 -25.98 -17.63 10.46
C ASP A 5 -25.71 -16.48 11.43
N TRP A 6 -26.78 -15.83 11.91
CA TRP A 6 -26.65 -14.79 12.94
C TRP A 6 -26.10 -15.33 14.26
N ALA A 7 -26.55 -16.51 14.70
CA ALA A 7 -26.07 -17.11 15.94
C ALA A 7 -24.56 -17.37 15.92
N GLN A 8 -24.02 -17.79 14.77
CA GLN A 8 -22.58 -17.97 14.57
C GLN A 8 -21.83 -16.63 14.57
N LEU A 9 -22.32 -15.63 13.82
CA LEU A 9 -21.73 -14.29 13.78
C LEU A 9 -21.71 -13.63 15.17
N ARG A 10 -22.79 -13.74 15.94
CA ARG A 10 -22.86 -13.22 17.31
C ARG A 10 -21.84 -13.89 18.22
N LYS A 11 -21.60 -15.20 18.06
CA LYS A 11 -20.56 -15.90 18.81
C LYS A 11 -19.17 -15.36 18.47
N ILE A 12 -18.88 -15.07 17.20
CA ILE A 12 -17.62 -14.46 16.76
C ILE A 12 -17.48 -13.05 17.32
N LEU A 13 -18.52 -12.22 17.28
CA LEU A 13 -18.46 -10.84 17.79
C LEU A 13 -18.27 -10.78 19.32
N ARG A 14 -18.70 -11.83 20.02
CA ARG A 14 -18.56 -11.96 21.49
C ARG A 14 -17.23 -12.56 21.92
N ASN A 15 -16.72 -13.53 21.17
CA ASN A 15 -15.57 -14.35 21.56
C ASN A 15 -14.37 -14.09 20.63
N GLY A 16 -13.16 -14.03 21.20
CA GLY A 16 -11.91 -13.92 20.44
C GLY A 16 -11.46 -12.47 20.19
N ASP A 17 -10.61 -12.29 19.16
CA ASP A 17 -10.00 -11.02 18.77
C ASP A 17 -10.95 -10.16 17.92
N SER A 18 -12.16 -9.92 18.44
CA SER A 18 -13.25 -9.30 17.69
C SER A 18 -13.83 -8.08 18.43
N PHE A 19 -15.09 -7.75 18.15
CA PHE A 19 -15.72 -6.49 18.57
C PHE A 19 -15.75 -6.28 20.09
N ASN A 20 -16.19 -7.27 20.89
CA ASN A 20 -16.26 -7.09 22.34
C ASN A 20 -14.86 -6.85 22.95
N ARG A 21 -13.82 -7.50 22.43
CA ARG A 21 -12.44 -7.25 22.86
C ARG A 21 -12.00 -5.82 22.55
N GLU A 22 -12.31 -5.33 21.35
CA GLU A 22 -12.03 -3.94 20.94
C GLU A 22 -12.69 -2.92 21.89
N VAL A 23 -13.93 -3.19 22.30
CA VAL A 23 -14.66 -2.38 23.30
C VAL A 23 -13.94 -2.42 24.65
N TYR A 24 -13.54 -3.60 25.14
CA TYR A 24 -12.78 -3.70 26.39
C TYR A 24 -11.44 -2.97 26.34
N GLU A 25 -10.69 -3.09 25.25
CA GLU A 25 -9.39 -2.43 25.07
C GLU A 25 -9.53 -0.90 25.05
N TRP A 26 -10.57 -0.39 24.38
CA TRP A 26 -10.87 1.05 24.35
C TRP A 26 -11.20 1.63 25.73
N PHE A 27 -11.92 0.86 26.54
CA PHE A 27 -12.32 1.25 27.90
C PHE A 27 -11.40 0.65 28.98
N ARG A 28 -10.15 0.29 28.64
CA ARG A 28 -9.17 -0.25 29.61
C ARG A 28 -8.85 0.71 30.75
N ASP A 29 -9.07 2.01 30.51
CA ASP A 29 -8.84 3.11 31.44
C ASP A 29 -10.07 3.47 32.28
N ALA A 30 -11.18 2.73 32.15
CA ALA A 30 -12.42 3.05 32.84
C ALA A 30 -12.38 2.75 34.36
N ASP A 31 -11.26 2.26 34.89
CA ASP A 31 -11.10 1.97 36.31
C ASP A 31 -11.16 3.26 37.13
N GLY A 32 -12.26 3.41 37.88
CA GLY A 32 -12.58 4.60 38.68
C GLY A 32 -13.66 5.51 38.08
N ASN A 33 -14.19 5.21 36.89
CA ASN A 33 -15.26 5.99 36.26
C ASN A 33 -16.49 5.13 35.93
N ASP A 34 -17.50 5.21 36.79
CA ASP A 34 -18.70 4.37 36.70
C ASP A 34 -19.54 4.65 35.43
N ILE A 35 -19.54 5.89 34.94
CA ILE A 35 -20.24 6.26 33.70
C ILE A 35 -19.57 5.58 32.49
N ARG A 36 -18.24 5.56 32.44
CA ARG A 36 -17.50 4.88 31.37
C ARG A 36 -17.64 3.37 31.43
N LYS A 37 -17.68 2.79 32.64
CA LYS A 37 -17.97 1.36 32.83
C LYS A 37 -19.35 0.99 32.34
N ALA A 38 -20.38 1.76 32.70
CA ALA A 38 -21.75 1.56 32.22
C ALA A 38 -21.82 1.64 30.69
N LEU A 39 -21.21 2.67 30.10
CA LEU A 39 -21.16 2.84 28.65
C LEU A 39 -20.46 1.67 27.95
N ARG A 40 -19.34 1.17 28.50
CA ARG A 40 -18.67 -0.03 27.99
C ARG A 40 -19.63 -1.22 27.98
N ASP A 41 -20.28 -1.48 29.10
CA ASP A 41 -21.13 -2.66 29.28
C ASP A 41 -22.38 -2.61 28.38
N ASP A 42 -22.95 -1.42 28.16
CA ASP A 42 -24.07 -1.21 27.23
C ASP A 42 -23.70 -1.50 25.76
N LEU A 43 -22.43 -1.30 25.39
CA LEU A 43 -21.95 -1.50 24.02
C LEU A 43 -21.53 -2.95 23.74
N LEU A 44 -21.33 -3.77 24.77
CA LEU A 44 -20.99 -5.18 24.58
C LEU A 44 -22.16 -5.94 23.94
N ILE A 45 -21.83 -6.76 22.95
CA ILE A 45 -22.83 -7.62 22.30
C ILE A 45 -23.17 -8.77 23.25
N GLY A 46 -24.44 -8.86 23.60
CA GLY A 46 -25.00 -9.87 24.49
C GLY A 46 -25.29 -11.20 23.79
N ALA A 47 -25.44 -12.26 24.58
CA ALA A 47 -25.79 -13.58 24.07
C ALA A 47 -27.16 -13.62 23.37
N LYS A 48 -28.08 -12.75 23.79
CA LYS A 48 -29.47 -12.69 23.32
C LYS A 48 -29.76 -11.52 22.36
N ASP A 49 -28.74 -10.75 21.99
CA ASP A 49 -28.94 -9.58 21.13
C ASP A 49 -29.43 -9.98 19.74
N SER A 50 -30.42 -9.23 19.25
CA SER A 50 -30.86 -9.30 17.86
C SER A 50 -29.82 -8.68 16.93
N ILE A 51 -29.91 -8.97 15.64
CA ILE A 51 -29.02 -8.39 14.62
C ILE A 51 -29.05 -6.86 14.70
N ALA A 52 -30.26 -6.28 14.83
CA ALA A 52 -30.46 -4.84 14.89
C ALA A 52 -29.78 -4.21 16.11
N ILE A 53 -29.94 -4.82 17.30
CA ILE A 53 -29.32 -4.31 18.54
C ILE A 53 -27.79 -4.35 18.42
N ALA A 54 -27.23 -5.46 17.93
CA ALA A 54 -25.79 -5.57 17.75
C ALA A 54 -25.25 -4.56 16.73
N GLN A 55 -25.97 -4.33 15.62
CA GLN A 55 -25.59 -3.30 14.64
C GLN A 55 -25.61 -1.90 15.25
N VAL A 56 -26.63 -1.55 16.03
CA VAL A 56 -26.70 -0.26 16.73
C VAL A 56 -25.54 -0.10 17.70
N LYS A 57 -25.25 -1.10 18.54
CA LYS A 57 -24.09 -1.07 19.46
C LYS A 57 -22.77 -0.87 18.72
N MET A 58 -22.55 -1.62 17.63
CA MET A 58 -21.35 -1.49 16.80
C MET A 58 -21.22 -0.10 16.17
N ARG A 59 -22.33 0.44 15.68
CA ARG A 59 -22.37 1.76 15.06
C ARG A 59 -22.10 2.86 16.06
N THR A 60 -22.77 2.82 17.21
CA THR A 60 -22.55 3.78 18.31
C THR A 60 -21.10 3.78 18.77
N PHE A 61 -20.49 2.59 18.94
CA PHE A 61 -19.09 2.50 19.33
C PHE A 61 -18.14 3.12 18.29
N ARG A 62 -18.32 2.82 17.01
CA ARG A 62 -17.40 3.28 15.95
C ARG A 62 -17.64 4.74 15.55
N GLU A 63 -18.89 5.10 15.32
CA GLU A 63 -19.26 6.42 14.80
C GLU A 63 -19.32 7.47 15.89
N ILE A 64 -19.94 7.19 17.05
CA ILE A 64 -20.15 8.23 18.08
C ILE A 64 -18.97 8.30 19.04
N ILE A 65 -18.48 7.15 19.52
CA ILE A 65 -17.48 7.09 20.59
C ILE A 65 -16.06 7.18 20.02
N GLN A 66 -15.68 6.27 19.13
CA GLN A 66 -14.36 6.30 18.50
C GLN A 66 -14.23 7.45 17.49
N LYS A 67 -15.38 7.90 16.94
CA LYS A 67 -15.46 8.91 15.87
C LYS A 67 -14.57 8.54 14.69
N THR A 68 -14.56 7.28 14.29
CA THR A 68 -13.70 6.77 13.19
C THR A 68 -13.92 7.55 11.89
N HIS A 69 -15.16 7.99 11.63
CA HIS A 69 -15.50 8.83 10.48
C HIS A 69 -14.92 10.25 10.52
N LEU A 70 -14.49 10.76 11.68
CA LEU A 70 -13.86 12.08 11.86
C LEU A 70 -12.35 11.99 12.07
N LYS A 71 -11.80 10.78 12.16
CA LYS A 71 -10.36 10.53 12.22
C LYS A 71 -9.91 9.89 10.91
N PRO A 72 -9.85 10.64 9.79
CA PRO A 72 -9.07 10.14 8.69
C PRO A 72 -7.61 10.06 9.17
N ASP A 73 -7.02 8.85 9.14
CA ASP A 73 -5.57 8.65 9.30
C ASP A 73 -4.74 9.38 8.21
N ILE A 74 -5.44 10.02 7.27
CA ILE A 74 -4.91 10.71 6.11
C ILE A 74 -5.27 12.19 6.27
N ILE A 75 -4.32 12.97 6.78
CA ILE A 75 -4.27 14.41 6.52
C ILE A 75 -3.92 14.56 5.03
N GLY A 76 -4.93 14.52 4.18
CA GLY A 76 -4.80 14.84 2.77
C GLY A 76 -5.11 16.32 2.56
N MET A 77 -4.19 17.05 1.95
CA MET A 77 -4.55 18.29 1.27
C MET A 77 -5.47 17.94 0.09
N PRO A 78 -6.54 18.71 -0.19
CA PRO A 78 -7.24 18.63 -1.46
C PRO A 78 -6.20 18.90 -2.55
N LYS A 79 -5.89 17.88 -3.34
CA LYS A 79 -4.86 17.96 -4.37
C LYS A 79 -5.12 19.11 -5.36
N ILE A 80 -6.40 19.47 -5.53
CA ILE A 80 -6.88 20.56 -6.37
C ILE A 80 -6.20 21.91 -6.09
N ASP A 81 -5.91 22.23 -4.82
CA ASP A 81 -5.34 23.54 -4.46
C ASP A 81 -3.83 23.63 -4.71
N VAL A 82 -3.14 22.49 -4.80
CA VAL A 82 -1.70 22.40 -5.15
C VAL A 82 -1.49 22.19 -6.65
N ASP A 83 -2.54 21.75 -7.36
CA ASP A 83 -2.47 21.26 -8.74
C ASP A 83 -2.87 22.30 -9.81
N ALA A 84 -3.20 23.54 -9.44
CA ALA A 84 -3.67 24.55 -10.41
C ALA A 84 -2.59 25.02 -11.42
N ASP A 85 -1.30 24.92 -11.07
CA ASP A 85 -0.19 25.52 -11.84
C ASP A 85 0.69 24.50 -12.60
N VAL A 86 0.51 23.19 -12.40
CA VAL A 86 1.34 22.16 -13.04
C VAL A 86 0.50 21.41 -14.07
N SER A 87 0.93 21.38 -15.34
CA SER A 87 0.32 20.48 -16.34
C SER A 87 0.52 19.02 -15.91
N TYR A 88 -0.48 18.43 -15.23
CA TYR A 88 -0.41 17.06 -14.72
C TYR A 88 -0.39 16.05 -15.87
N ARG A 89 0.81 15.54 -16.13
CA ARG A 89 1.02 14.41 -17.03
C ARG A 89 0.61 13.11 -16.34
N PRO A 90 -0.05 12.18 -17.07
CA PRO A 90 -0.37 10.84 -16.57
C PRO A 90 0.85 10.16 -15.94
N GLU A 91 0.70 9.64 -14.72
CA GLU A 91 1.78 9.00 -13.98
C GLU A 91 1.53 7.50 -13.81
N VAL A 92 2.43 6.69 -14.34
CA VAL A 92 2.42 5.23 -14.17
C VAL A 92 3.27 4.89 -12.96
N THR A 93 2.74 4.05 -12.08
CA THR A 93 3.45 3.57 -10.89
C THR A 93 3.48 2.05 -10.87
N LEU A 94 4.68 1.50 -10.74
CA LEU A 94 4.92 0.07 -10.58
C LEU A 94 5.14 -0.24 -9.10
N TYR A 95 4.46 -1.27 -8.60
CA TYR A 95 4.56 -1.73 -7.22
C TYR A 95 5.16 -3.12 -7.17
N PHE A 96 6.07 -3.30 -6.22
CA PHE A 96 6.71 -4.55 -5.91
C PHE A 96 6.57 -4.84 -4.43
N LYS A 97 6.39 -6.12 -4.09
CA LYS A 97 6.13 -6.57 -2.73
C LYS A 97 6.89 -7.84 -2.43
N GLN A 98 7.37 -7.95 -1.20
CA GLN A 98 7.99 -9.18 -0.71
C GLN A 98 6.94 -10.29 -0.66
N ASN A 99 7.30 -11.47 -1.18
CA ASN A 99 6.48 -12.67 -1.11
C ASN A 99 6.10 -12.96 0.35
N LYS A 100 4.81 -13.23 0.60
CA LYS A 100 4.25 -13.47 1.95
C LYS A 100 4.95 -14.63 2.68
N GLU A 101 5.34 -15.67 1.96
CA GLU A 101 6.03 -16.84 2.53
C GLU A 101 7.45 -16.51 2.99
N SER A 102 8.05 -15.48 2.39
CA SER A 102 9.39 -14.98 2.75
C SER A 102 9.37 -13.91 3.85
N VAL A 103 8.19 -13.55 4.39
CA VAL A 103 8.07 -12.56 5.47
C VAL A 103 8.21 -13.25 6.83
N PRO A 104 9.18 -12.85 7.67
CA PRO A 104 9.30 -13.41 9.02
C PRO A 104 8.04 -13.20 9.86
N ARG A 105 7.73 -14.18 10.72
CA ARG A 105 6.56 -14.11 11.61
C ARG A 105 6.58 -12.82 12.44
N GLY A 106 5.45 -12.12 12.49
CA GLY A 106 5.32 -10.86 13.23
C GLY A 106 6.00 -9.65 12.57
N LYS A 107 6.50 -9.77 11.34
CA LYS A 107 7.03 -8.65 10.55
C LYS A 107 6.11 -8.31 9.38
N THR A 108 6.24 -7.08 8.88
CA THR A 108 5.51 -6.59 7.71
C THR A 108 6.31 -6.81 6.43
N ALA A 109 5.59 -7.22 5.37
CA ALA A 109 6.16 -7.35 4.03
C ALA A 109 6.79 -6.04 3.57
N LYS A 110 7.97 -6.11 2.97
CA LYS A 110 8.63 -4.93 2.40
C LYS A 110 8.15 -4.67 0.98
N THR A 111 8.16 -3.41 0.57
CA THR A 111 7.72 -2.97 -0.74
C THR A 111 8.79 -2.15 -1.46
N ALA A 112 8.69 -2.10 -2.78
CA ALA A 112 9.38 -1.14 -3.61
C ALA A 112 8.38 -0.51 -4.58
N ARG A 113 8.64 0.74 -4.96
CA ARG A 113 7.80 1.52 -5.86
C ARG A 113 8.70 2.35 -6.75
N THR A 114 8.32 2.49 -8.00
CA THR A 114 8.92 3.42 -8.95
C THR A 114 7.83 3.96 -9.86
N SER A 115 7.98 5.20 -10.32
CA SER A 115 6.99 5.85 -11.18
C SER A 115 7.64 6.67 -12.28
N TYR A 116 6.89 6.86 -13.36
CA TYR A 116 7.27 7.69 -14.50
C TYR A 116 6.05 8.37 -15.10
N ARG A 117 6.27 9.50 -15.78
CA ARG A 117 5.20 10.28 -16.42
C ARG A 117 5.18 10.14 -17.92
N LEU A 118 3.99 10.03 -18.50
CA LEU A 118 3.77 9.97 -19.95
C LEU A 118 3.75 11.40 -20.52
N MET A 119 4.91 11.96 -20.85
CA MET A 119 5.05 13.37 -21.27
C MET A 119 4.39 13.70 -22.61
N THR A 120 4.32 12.73 -23.53
CA THR A 120 3.68 12.87 -24.84
C THR A 120 2.16 12.80 -24.77
N GLN A 121 1.60 12.48 -23.61
CA GLN A 121 0.18 12.24 -23.40
C GLN A 121 -0.40 13.22 -22.38
N THR A 122 -1.71 13.41 -22.42
CA THR A 122 -2.51 14.07 -21.39
C THR A 122 -3.59 13.11 -20.91
N SER A 123 -4.22 13.43 -19.78
CA SER A 123 -5.34 12.64 -19.27
C SER A 123 -6.54 12.64 -20.22
N SER A 124 -6.66 13.65 -21.09
CA SER A 124 -7.70 13.74 -22.12
C SER A 124 -7.34 13.05 -23.44
N SER A 125 -6.05 12.92 -23.78
CA SER A 125 -5.61 12.25 -25.02
C SER A 125 -5.50 10.74 -24.88
N LEU A 126 -5.28 10.23 -23.66
CA LEU A 126 -5.14 8.79 -23.42
C LEU A 126 -6.46 8.04 -23.63
N SER A 127 -6.47 7.17 -24.63
CA SER A 127 -7.56 6.24 -24.87
C SER A 127 -7.50 5.03 -23.93
N LYS A 128 -8.67 4.43 -23.69
CA LYS A 128 -8.78 3.17 -22.94
C LYS A 128 -7.97 2.03 -23.61
N THR A 129 -7.88 2.04 -24.94
CA THR A 129 -7.11 1.04 -25.71
C THR A 129 -5.61 1.17 -25.45
N GLU A 130 -5.07 2.39 -25.45
CA GLU A 130 -3.66 2.64 -25.12
C GLU A 130 -3.34 2.20 -23.69
N LEU A 131 -4.21 2.49 -22.71
CA LEU A 131 -4.01 2.04 -21.33
C LEU A 131 -4.05 0.51 -21.21
N LYS A 132 -4.93 -0.16 -21.97
CA LYS A 132 -5.01 -1.62 -22.00
C LYS A 132 -3.75 -2.23 -22.62
N ASN A 133 -3.23 -1.65 -23.70
CA ASN A 133 -1.97 -2.07 -24.33
C ASN A 133 -0.79 -1.88 -23.38
N LEU A 134 -0.69 -0.71 -22.74
CA LEU A 134 0.34 -0.46 -21.72
C LEU A 134 0.26 -1.47 -20.57
N GLY A 135 -0.95 -1.76 -20.08
CA GLY A 135 -1.16 -2.78 -19.05
C GLY A 135 -0.75 -4.18 -19.49
N ARG A 136 -1.02 -4.55 -20.75
CA ARG A 136 -0.57 -5.81 -21.36
C ARG A 136 0.95 -5.90 -21.40
N ASP A 137 1.61 -4.84 -21.87
CA ASP A 137 3.05 -4.83 -22.08
C ASP A 137 3.78 -4.92 -20.73
N ILE A 138 3.35 -4.14 -19.72
CA ILE A 138 3.83 -4.26 -18.33
C ILE A 138 3.60 -5.67 -17.79
N TYR A 139 2.41 -6.24 -18.00
CA TYR A 139 2.09 -7.57 -17.51
C TYR A 139 2.96 -8.66 -18.15
N ASN A 140 3.25 -8.54 -19.44
CA ASN A 140 4.13 -9.49 -20.13
C ASN A 140 5.58 -9.39 -19.63
N ASP A 141 6.07 -8.18 -19.35
CA ASP A 141 7.47 -7.96 -18.94
C ASP A 141 7.73 -8.21 -17.46
N PHE A 142 6.71 -8.02 -16.61
CA PHE A 142 6.83 -8.08 -15.15
C PHE A 142 5.98 -9.15 -14.46
N ALA A 143 4.90 -9.67 -15.05
CA ALA A 143 4.03 -10.65 -14.40
C ALA A 143 4.13 -12.07 -15.00
N LYS A 144 4.43 -12.22 -16.29
CA LYS A 144 4.53 -13.51 -16.98
C LYS A 144 5.99 -13.93 -17.30
N PRO A 145 6.29 -15.24 -17.37
CA PRO A 145 5.51 -16.38 -16.88
C PRO A 145 5.52 -16.48 -15.33
N THR A 146 6.48 -15.82 -14.69
CA THR A 146 6.60 -15.67 -13.24
C THR A 146 6.79 -14.20 -12.91
N PRO A 147 6.24 -13.68 -11.79
CA PRO A 147 6.44 -12.29 -11.39
C PRO A 147 7.92 -11.94 -11.32
N TYR A 148 8.30 -10.86 -12.01
CA TYR A 148 9.67 -10.37 -12.02
C TYR A 148 10.10 -10.04 -10.60
N ARG A 149 11.25 -10.61 -10.23
CA ARG A 149 11.79 -10.55 -8.88
C ARG A 149 13.16 -9.90 -8.92
N PHE A 150 13.40 -9.00 -7.98
CA PHE A 150 14.74 -8.44 -7.78
C PHE A 150 15.07 -8.28 -6.31
N ASN A 151 16.37 -8.23 -6.01
CA ASN A 151 16.86 -8.01 -4.67
C ASN A 151 16.93 -6.50 -4.38
N LYS A 152 16.01 -6.02 -3.54
CA LYS A 152 16.03 -4.65 -3.03
C LYS A 152 17.16 -4.52 -2.00
N GLY A 153 17.84 -3.39 -1.96
CA GLY A 153 18.90 -3.16 -0.99
C GLY A 153 19.17 -1.68 -0.72
N LYS A 154 20.37 -1.39 -0.24
CA LYS A 154 20.78 -0.03 0.15
C LYS A 154 21.26 0.85 -1.01
N ILE A 155 21.75 0.23 -2.08
CA ILE A 155 22.24 0.92 -3.27
C ILE A 155 21.03 1.55 -3.97
N ILE A 156 21.24 2.74 -4.53
CA ILE A 156 20.23 3.43 -5.31
C ILE A 156 20.73 3.56 -6.73
N GLY A 157 20.02 3.00 -7.70
CA GLY A 157 20.14 3.33 -9.11
C GLY A 157 19.25 4.53 -9.44
N TRP A 158 19.84 5.56 -10.02
CA TRP A 158 19.19 6.80 -10.43
C TRP A 158 19.18 6.91 -11.94
N TYR A 159 18.03 7.28 -12.49
CA TYR A 159 17.90 7.64 -13.91
C TYR A 159 17.02 8.89 -14.00
N LEU A 160 17.65 10.04 -14.19
CA LEU A 160 17.00 11.35 -14.17
C LEU A 160 16.97 11.93 -15.59
N LYS A 161 15.79 11.92 -16.19
CA LYS A 161 15.52 12.50 -17.51
C LYS A 161 14.15 13.19 -17.50
N PRO A 162 14.03 14.36 -16.83
CA PRO A 162 12.75 14.98 -16.51
C PRO A 162 11.90 15.34 -17.74
N GLU A 163 12.55 15.70 -18.85
CA GLU A 163 11.93 16.03 -20.13
C GLU A 163 11.13 14.85 -20.73
N GLU A 164 11.54 13.61 -20.44
CA GLU A 164 10.82 12.38 -20.82
C GLU A 164 9.88 11.87 -19.72
N GLY A 165 9.85 12.57 -18.59
CA GLY A 165 9.03 12.23 -17.42
C GLY A 165 9.67 11.18 -16.53
N LEU A 166 10.99 11.02 -16.60
CA LEU A 166 11.75 10.01 -15.86
C LEU A 166 12.48 10.66 -14.67
N ASN A 167 12.14 10.20 -13.47
CA ASN A 167 12.90 10.46 -12.26
C ASN A 167 12.92 9.16 -11.46
N LEU A 168 13.63 8.16 -11.99
CA LEU A 168 13.61 6.81 -11.47
C LEU A 168 14.61 6.70 -10.31
N GLN A 169 14.10 6.22 -9.18
CA GLN A 169 14.89 5.91 -7.99
C GLN A 169 14.68 4.44 -7.63
N ILE A 170 15.64 3.59 -7.96
CA ILE A 170 15.55 2.14 -7.75
C ILE A 170 16.45 1.72 -6.60
N TYR A 171 15.84 1.25 -5.51
CA TYR A 171 16.57 0.66 -4.39
C TYR A 171 16.94 -0.79 -4.70
N CYS A 172 18.21 -1.09 -4.86
CA CYS A 172 18.73 -2.37 -5.32
C CYS A 172 19.89 -2.86 -4.43
N HIS A 173 20.19 -4.16 -4.52
CA HIS A 173 21.31 -4.77 -3.81
C HIS A 173 22.64 -4.55 -4.54
N SER A 174 22.61 -4.48 -5.87
CA SER A 174 23.77 -4.23 -6.73
C SER A 174 23.42 -3.20 -7.82
N GLU A 175 24.43 -2.63 -8.47
CA GLU A 175 24.26 -1.65 -9.55
C GLU A 175 23.55 -2.26 -10.77
N GLU A 176 23.93 -3.48 -11.14
CA GLU A 176 23.43 -4.21 -12.31
C GLU A 176 21.93 -4.50 -12.17
N ILE A 177 21.47 -4.78 -10.95
CA ILE A 177 20.04 -4.95 -10.65
C ILE A 177 19.29 -3.64 -10.89
N GLY A 178 19.85 -2.52 -10.43
CA GLY A 178 19.27 -1.20 -10.64
C GLY A 178 19.13 -0.87 -12.13
N GLU A 179 20.19 -1.13 -12.88
CA GLU A 179 20.25 -0.92 -14.32
C GLU A 179 19.21 -1.77 -15.06
N THR A 180 19.13 -3.06 -14.72
CA THR A 180 18.17 -4.00 -15.32
C THR A 180 16.73 -3.53 -15.13
N VAL A 181 16.39 -3.06 -13.93
CA VAL A 181 15.05 -2.52 -13.63
C VAL A 181 14.77 -1.26 -14.45
N VAL A 182 15.74 -0.34 -14.54
CA VAL A 182 15.60 0.88 -15.36
C VAL A 182 15.39 0.52 -16.83
N ARG A 183 16.21 -0.37 -17.41
CA ARG A 183 16.06 -0.81 -18.80
C ARG A 183 14.68 -1.40 -19.10
N LYS A 184 14.13 -2.22 -18.20
CA LYS A 184 12.75 -2.73 -18.31
C LYS A 184 11.68 -1.65 -18.22
N ILE A 185 11.91 -0.57 -17.47
CA ILE A 185 10.95 0.55 -17.41
C ILE A 185 11.01 1.36 -18.72
N LEU A 186 12.22 1.56 -19.27
CA LEU A 186 12.42 2.29 -20.52
C LEU A 186 11.85 1.54 -21.73
N SER A 187 11.91 0.20 -21.74
CA SER A 187 11.32 -0.60 -22.83
C SER A 187 9.82 -0.36 -22.98
N HIS A 188 9.06 -0.22 -21.89
CA HIS A 188 7.63 0.11 -21.94
C HIS A 188 7.33 1.48 -22.57
N ARG A 189 8.35 2.34 -22.66
CA ARG A 189 8.26 3.68 -23.24
C ARG A 189 8.91 3.76 -24.62
N ASN A 190 9.44 2.65 -25.14
CA ASN A 190 10.28 2.60 -26.34
C ASN A 190 11.46 3.60 -26.26
N LEU A 191 12.04 3.76 -25.07
CA LEU A 191 13.18 4.63 -24.83
C LEU A 191 14.47 3.82 -24.74
N THR A 192 15.55 4.38 -25.28
CA THR A 192 16.88 3.77 -25.19
C THR A 192 17.52 4.14 -23.86
N PHE A 193 18.21 3.18 -23.25
CA PHE A 193 18.99 3.42 -22.04
C PHE A 193 20.26 4.21 -22.36
N ASP A 194 20.46 5.31 -21.63
CA ASP A 194 21.64 6.15 -21.72
C ASP A 194 22.57 5.90 -20.50
N ASN A 195 23.78 5.42 -20.78
CA ASN A 195 24.78 5.14 -19.74
C ASN A 195 25.28 6.43 -19.06
N ASP A 196 25.27 7.57 -19.75
CA ASP A 196 25.79 8.83 -19.22
C ASP A 196 24.84 9.44 -18.17
N ILE A 197 23.53 9.14 -18.29
CA ILE A 197 22.48 9.60 -17.38
C ILE A 197 22.36 8.69 -16.16
N TYR A 198 22.58 7.38 -16.33
CA TYR A 198 22.48 6.45 -15.21
C TYR A 198 23.59 6.70 -14.18
N LYS A 199 23.19 6.79 -12.91
CA LYS A 199 24.11 6.96 -11.77
C LYS A 199 23.73 6.01 -10.66
N PHE A 200 24.70 5.58 -9.86
CA PHE A 200 24.42 4.82 -8.65
C PHE A 200 24.96 5.54 -7.42
N THR A 201 24.31 5.30 -6.28
CA THR A 201 24.76 5.78 -4.97
C THR A 201 24.87 4.61 -4.02
N LYS A 202 26.04 4.44 -3.41
CA LYS A 202 26.30 3.46 -2.35
C LYS A 202 26.42 4.19 -1.01
N PRO A 203 25.42 4.09 -0.12
CA PRO A 203 25.52 4.68 1.19
C PRO A 203 26.60 4.02 2.07
N ASN A 204 27.29 4.83 2.86
CA ASN A 204 28.27 4.37 3.86
C ASN A 204 27.60 3.59 5.00
N ARG A 205 26.38 3.97 5.39
CA ARG A 205 25.61 3.24 6.41
C ARG A 205 25.29 1.82 5.92
N ASN A 206 25.46 0.84 6.81
CA ASN A 206 25.07 -0.53 6.55
C ASN A 206 23.60 -0.78 6.89
N SER A 207 23.00 -1.72 6.17
CA SER A 207 21.66 -2.21 6.44
C SER A 207 21.75 -3.37 7.42
N ASP A 208 21.81 -3.06 8.70
CA ASP A 208 21.92 -4.09 9.74
C ASP A 208 20.61 -4.90 9.81
N SER A 209 20.72 -6.23 9.74
CA SER A 209 19.58 -7.15 9.84
C SER A 209 18.94 -7.16 11.22
N THR A 210 19.73 -6.81 12.25
CA THR A 210 19.30 -6.71 13.65
C THR A 210 19.31 -5.23 14.05
N PRO A 211 18.17 -4.54 13.96
CA PRO A 211 18.10 -3.14 14.34
C PRO A 211 18.26 -3.02 15.87
N GLY A 212 18.81 -1.89 16.34
CA GLY A 212 18.85 -1.61 17.78
C GLY A 212 17.43 -1.44 18.37
N THR A 213 17.32 -1.39 19.70
CA THR A 213 16.05 -1.12 20.38
C THR A 213 15.83 0.38 20.63
N ILE A 214 14.57 0.78 20.78
CA ILE A 214 14.13 2.09 21.23
C ILE A 214 13.00 1.90 22.25
N THR A 215 13.05 2.65 23.34
CA THR A 215 11.98 2.64 24.34
C THR A 215 10.89 3.60 23.90
N ILE A 216 9.65 3.11 23.76
CA ILE A 216 8.46 3.90 23.45
C ILE A 216 7.45 3.62 24.57
N LEU A 217 7.03 4.67 25.29
CA LEU A 217 6.07 4.56 26.40
C LEU A 217 6.48 3.53 27.49
N GLY A 218 7.79 3.42 27.76
CA GLY A 218 8.33 2.48 28.77
C GLY A 218 8.56 1.05 28.25
N GLU A 219 8.10 0.74 27.03
CA GLU A 219 8.32 -0.57 26.41
C GLU A 219 9.51 -0.53 25.44
N SER A 220 10.40 -1.52 25.54
CA SER A 220 11.51 -1.69 24.59
C SER A 220 11.00 -2.30 23.29
N GLN A 221 11.09 -1.54 22.19
CA GLN A 221 10.68 -1.97 20.86
C GLN A 221 11.86 -1.99 19.88
N GLN A 222 11.83 -2.90 18.91
CA GLN A 222 12.85 -2.99 17.87
C GLN A 222 12.72 -1.84 16.88
N LYS A 223 13.83 -1.13 16.58
CA LYS A 223 13.82 -0.06 15.57
C LYS A 223 13.48 -0.64 14.19
N PRO A 224 12.92 0.17 13.28
CA PRO A 224 12.77 -0.24 11.88
C PRO A 224 14.14 -0.52 11.24
N VAL A 225 14.23 -1.61 10.47
CA VAL A 225 15.42 -1.91 9.67
C VAL A 225 15.57 -0.87 8.56
N TRP A 226 16.70 -0.20 8.52
CA TRP A 226 17.01 0.78 7.48
C TRP A 226 17.39 0.07 6.18
N ARG A 227 16.70 0.39 5.08
CA ARG A 227 16.90 -0.16 3.72
C ARG A 227 17.19 -1.68 3.73
N PRO A 228 16.22 -2.50 4.18
CA PRO A 228 16.42 -3.94 4.31
C PRO A 228 16.76 -4.57 2.97
N THR A 229 17.65 -5.56 3.00
CA THR A 229 17.96 -6.39 1.83
C THR A 229 16.96 -7.53 1.75
N VAL A 230 16.08 -7.51 0.76
CA VAL A 230 14.99 -8.48 0.62
C VAL A 230 14.62 -8.62 -0.85
N PHE A 231 14.17 -9.81 -1.23
CA PHE A 231 13.56 -9.99 -2.54
C PHE A 231 12.16 -9.40 -2.57
N VAL A 232 11.88 -8.66 -3.64
CA VAL A 232 10.55 -8.14 -3.96
C VAL A 232 10.15 -8.63 -5.35
N GLU A 233 8.88 -8.94 -5.49
CA GLU A 233 8.26 -9.46 -6.71
C GLU A 233 7.24 -8.43 -7.21
N PHE A 234 7.02 -8.38 -8.53
CA PHE A 234 6.00 -7.51 -9.11
C PHE A 234 4.62 -7.83 -8.53
N ASP A 235 3.93 -6.81 -8.03
CA ASP A 235 2.64 -6.93 -7.37
C ASP A 235 1.52 -6.41 -8.29
N HIS A 236 1.62 -5.15 -8.73
CA HIS A 236 0.68 -4.55 -9.68
C HIS A 236 1.23 -3.24 -10.26
N ALA A 237 0.54 -2.75 -11.30
CA ALA A 237 0.78 -1.42 -11.87
C ALA A 237 -0.50 -0.58 -11.85
N LYS A 238 -0.36 0.72 -11.58
CA LYS A 238 -1.45 1.70 -11.56
C LYS A 238 -1.08 2.91 -12.40
N ILE A 239 -2.10 3.60 -12.89
CA ILE A 239 -1.95 4.90 -13.51
C ILE A 239 -2.81 5.93 -12.77
N ASN A 240 -2.21 7.09 -12.54
CA ASN A 240 -2.88 8.27 -12.03
C ASN A 240 -3.13 9.24 -13.18
N LEU A 241 -4.40 9.53 -13.44
CA LEU A 241 -4.84 10.50 -14.44
C LEU A 241 -5.31 11.77 -13.72
N HIS A 242 -4.96 12.93 -14.25
CA HIS A 242 -5.41 14.19 -13.71
C HIS A 242 -6.94 14.29 -13.80
N ASN A 243 -7.57 14.77 -12.72
CA ASN A 243 -9.03 14.86 -12.54
C ASN A 243 -9.80 13.54 -12.61
N ASP A 244 -9.13 12.37 -12.65
CA ASP A 244 -9.79 11.08 -12.38
C ASP A 244 -9.78 10.83 -10.87
N THR A 245 -10.97 10.77 -10.27
CA THR A 245 -11.14 10.46 -8.85
C THR A 245 -10.86 8.99 -8.54
N GLN A 246 -10.76 8.14 -9.57
CA GLN A 246 -10.46 6.72 -9.44
C GLN A 246 -9.05 6.40 -9.96
N ILE A 247 -8.20 5.85 -9.10
CA ILE A 247 -6.92 5.29 -9.56
C ILE A 247 -7.21 4.04 -10.39
N ARG A 248 -6.74 4.03 -11.64
CA ARG A 248 -6.92 2.90 -12.56
C ARG A 248 -5.79 1.90 -12.38
N VAL A 249 -6.14 0.62 -12.20
CA VAL A 249 -5.17 -0.47 -12.18
C VAL A 249 -4.91 -0.89 -13.62
N LEU A 250 -3.65 -0.83 -14.07
CA LEU A 250 -3.26 -1.24 -15.42
C LEU A 250 -3.26 -2.75 -15.54
N CYS A 251 -2.55 -3.42 -14.63
CA CYS A 251 -2.48 -4.87 -14.52
C CYS A 251 -2.21 -5.27 -13.05
N ASP A 252 -2.58 -6.50 -12.69
CA ASP A 252 -2.45 -7.04 -11.34
C ASP A 252 -1.89 -8.45 -11.37
N ALA A 253 -0.83 -8.69 -10.60
CA ALA A 253 -0.27 -10.01 -10.34
C ALA A 253 -0.61 -10.50 -8.92
N SER A 254 -1.07 -9.61 -8.03
CA SER A 254 -1.38 -9.92 -6.63
C SER A 254 -2.69 -10.69 -6.44
N GLY A 255 -3.61 -10.58 -7.40
CA GLY A 255 -4.98 -11.15 -7.31
C GLY A 255 -5.90 -10.36 -6.37
N LEU A 256 -5.46 -9.21 -5.85
CA LEU A 256 -6.23 -8.37 -4.92
C LEU A 256 -7.03 -7.27 -5.64
N HIS A 257 -6.69 -6.96 -6.89
CA HIS A 257 -7.33 -5.90 -7.65
C HIS A 257 -8.31 -6.46 -8.70
N THR A 258 -9.60 -6.32 -8.43
CA THR A 258 -10.68 -6.90 -9.26
C THR A 258 -10.94 -6.17 -10.59
N ASN A 259 -10.52 -4.91 -10.69
CA ASN A 259 -10.83 -4.00 -11.81
C ASN A 259 -9.58 -3.55 -12.59
N SER A 260 -8.65 -4.47 -12.89
CA SER A 260 -7.54 -4.17 -13.80
C SER A 260 -8.03 -3.95 -15.23
N LEU A 261 -7.45 -2.97 -15.92
CA LEU A 261 -7.75 -2.64 -17.32
C LEU A 261 -7.31 -3.75 -18.27
N TYR A 262 -6.16 -4.35 -18.00
CA TYR A 262 -5.70 -5.56 -18.65
C TYR A 262 -5.93 -6.77 -17.73
N LYS A 263 -6.55 -7.81 -18.30
CA LYS A 263 -6.74 -9.13 -17.70
C LYS A 263 -6.23 -10.17 -18.71
N PRO A 264 -5.36 -11.10 -18.30
CA PRO A 264 -4.87 -12.18 -19.16
C PRO A 264 -5.97 -13.17 -19.53
#